data_AF-A0A7W1UEC4-F1
#
_entry.id   AF-A0A7W1UEC4-F1
#
_cell.length_a   1.000
_cell.length_b   1.000
_cell.length_c   1.000
_cell.angle_alpha   90.00
_cell.angle_beta   90.00
_cell.angle_gamma   90.00
#
_symmetry.space_group_name_H-M   'P 1'
#
loop_
_entity.id
_entity.type
_entity.pdbx_description
1 polymer ?
#
loop_
_entity_poly.entity_id
_entity_poly.type
_entity_poly.pdbx_seq_one_letter_code
_entity_poly.pdbx_strand_id
1 'polypeptide(L)'
;MSTFAIFVIPFVVILGIVLVSLTLPFWRRDPSPVSFGLDDDRAQELLDLQIERETVVRSLQDLEMELSQGRMDPPDHERLKATDERRLLSLLDRLDTFKDVVHDETSEQQSAASKRIHWVPTIASGLVVLLASIGIYGALQFKAAQKLMAIEAEIGGGPNPIEMVAKLENRLKENPDDLQGQIMAGRSYQALNRIPEAKKAWEK
;
A
#
# COMPACT_ATOMS: atom_id res chain seq x y z
N MET A 1 10.77 36.09 -5.36
CA MET A 1 10.80 34.83 -6.14
C MET A 1 9.45 34.14 -5.93
N SER A 2 8.73 33.86 -7.02
CA SER A 2 7.27 33.64 -7.00
C SER A 2 6.87 32.38 -6.23
N THR A 3 5.79 32.49 -5.44
CA THR A 3 5.16 31.40 -4.68
C THR A 3 4.81 30.19 -5.55
N PHE A 4 4.65 30.38 -6.86
CA PHE A 4 4.48 29.33 -7.86
C PHE A 4 5.64 28.32 -7.89
N ALA A 5 6.90 28.77 -7.77
CA ALA A 5 8.05 27.87 -7.81
C ALA A 5 8.05 26.87 -6.62
N ILE A 6 7.56 27.29 -5.46
CA ILE A 6 7.53 26.47 -4.24
C ILE A 6 6.58 25.27 -4.38
N PHE A 7 5.52 25.38 -5.19
CA PHE A 7 4.54 24.30 -5.38
C PHE A 7 4.82 23.43 -6.61
N VAL A 8 5.40 24.02 -7.66
CA VAL A 8 5.69 23.29 -8.91
C VAL A 8 6.87 22.33 -8.72
N ILE A 9 7.89 22.73 -7.96
CA ILE A 9 9.08 21.89 -7.71
C ILE A 9 8.72 20.54 -7.04
N PRO A 10 7.99 20.49 -5.90
CA PRO A 10 7.66 19.21 -5.28
C PRO A 10 6.72 18.36 -6.16
N PHE A 11 5.81 18.99 -6.90
CA PHE A 11 4.93 18.27 -7.83
C PHE A 11 5.70 17.57 -8.94
N VAL A 12 6.69 18.25 -9.53
CA VAL A 12 7.56 17.68 -10.57
C VAL A 12 8.46 16.57 -10.00
N VAL A 13 8.94 16.71 -8.76
CA VAL A 13 9.74 15.66 -8.09
C VAL A 13 8.90 14.41 -7.85
N ILE A 14 7.67 14.56 -7.34
CA ILE A 14 6.77 13.41 -7.12
C ILE A 14 6.39 12.76 -8.45
N LEU A 15 6.06 13.55 -9.47
CA LEU A 15 5.76 13.05 -10.81
C LEU A 15 6.97 12.27 -11.38
N GLY A 16 8.18 12.81 -11.23
CA GLY A 16 9.41 12.15 -11.66
C GLY A 16 9.67 10.82 -10.94
N ILE A 17 9.46 10.77 -9.62
CA ILE A 17 9.60 9.52 -8.84
C ILE A 17 8.57 8.48 -9.28
N VAL A 18 7.31 8.88 -9.52
CA VAL A 18 6.26 7.98 -10.01
C VAL A 18 6.60 7.46 -11.41
N LEU A 19 7.05 8.33 -12.32
CA LEU A 19 7.42 7.97 -13.68
C LEU A 19 8.62 7.02 -13.71
N VAL A 20 9.65 7.30 -12.91
CA VAL A 20 10.83 6.43 -12.73
C VAL A 20 10.42 5.10 -12.11
N SER A 21 9.53 5.08 -11.12
CA SER A 21 9.05 3.85 -10.51
C SER A 21 8.18 3.02 -11.47
N LEU A 22 7.42 3.65 -12.37
CA LEU A 22 6.65 2.96 -13.41
C LEU A 22 7.53 2.44 -14.56
N THR A 23 8.60 3.16 -14.89
CA THR A 23 9.47 2.82 -16.04
C THR A 23 10.62 1.90 -15.66
N LEU A 24 11.04 1.86 -14.39
CA LEU A 24 12.04 0.90 -13.89
C LEU A 24 11.70 -0.57 -14.18
N PRO A 25 10.47 -1.06 -13.91
CA PRO A 25 10.11 -2.45 -14.18
C PRO A 25 10.01 -2.74 -15.67
N PHE A 26 9.83 -1.72 -16.52
CA PHE A 26 9.73 -1.90 -17.96
C PHE A 26 11.09 -1.93 -18.67
N TRP A 27 12.12 -1.33 -18.05
CA TRP A 27 13.48 -1.33 -18.60
C TRP A 27 14.35 -2.47 -18.06
N ARG A 28 13.96 -3.08 -16.94
CA ARG A 28 14.44 -4.42 -16.57
C ARG A 28 13.67 -5.48 -17.36
N ARG A 29 13.99 -5.56 -18.65
CA ARG A 29 13.70 -6.76 -19.45
C ARG A 29 14.57 -7.89 -18.90
N ASP A 30 14.07 -8.58 -17.90
CA ASP A 30 14.42 -9.98 -17.78
C ASP A 30 13.68 -10.68 -18.93
N PRO A 31 14.38 -11.31 -19.89
CA PRO A 31 13.74 -12.19 -20.84
C PRO A 31 13.32 -13.45 -20.07
N SER A 32 12.34 -13.34 -19.18
CA SER A 32 11.59 -14.50 -18.73
C SER A 32 10.78 -14.95 -19.94
N PRO A 33 11.10 -16.08 -20.60
CA PRO A 33 10.21 -16.63 -21.59
C PRO A 33 8.89 -16.88 -20.87
N VAL A 34 7.85 -16.15 -21.25
CA VAL A 34 6.50 -16.40 -20.77
C VAL A 34 6.12 -17.77 -21.35
N SER A 35 6.29 -18.82 -20.55
CA SER A 35 5.99 -20.23 -20.84
C SER A 35 4.49 -20.49 -20.83
N PHE A 36 3.72 -19.70 -21.59
CA PHE A 36 2.29 -19.93 -21.74
C PHE A 36 2.09 -21.29 -22.43
N GLY A 37 1.68 -22.31 -21.68
CA GLY A 37 1.38 -23.67 -22.15
C GLY A 37 2.36 -24.76 -21.70
N LEU A 38 3.66 -24.46 -21.53
CA LEU A 38 4.65 -25.49 -21.16
C LEU A 38 4.49 -25.99 -19.70
N ASP A 39 4.05 -25.12 -18.80
CA ASP A 39 3.81 -25.49 -17.40
C ASP A 39 2.55 -26.37 -17.26
N ASP A 40 1.53 -26.12 -18.09
CA ASP A 40 0.32 -26.94 -18.17
C ASP A 40 0.63 -28.32 -18.76
N ASP A 41 1.46 -28.39 -19.81
CA ASP A 41 1.88 -29.65 -20.44
C ASP A 41 2.69 -30.53 -19.45
N ARG A 42 3.63 -29.92 -18.71
CA ARG A 42 4.43 -30.62 -17.67
C ARG A 42 3.57 -31.11 -16.51
N ALA A 43 2.61 -30.30 -16.06
CA ALA A 43 1.69 -30.69 -15.00
C ALA A 43 0.80 -31.88 -15.43
N GLN A 44 0.39 -31.92 -16.69
CA GLN A 44 -0.33 -33.06 -17.26
C GLN A 44 0.53 -34.32 -17.31
N GLU A 45 1.78 -34.22 -17.80
CA GLU A 45 2.71 -35.36 -17.86
C GLU A 45 2.99 -35.95 -16.46
N LEU A 46 3.10 -35.10 -15.44
CA LEU A 46 3.23 -35.54 -14.05
C LEU A 46 2.02 -36.32 -13.55
N LEU A 47 0.80 -35.88 -13.89
CA LEU A 47 -0.44 -36.57 -13.53
C LEU A 47 -0.50 -37.95 -14.21
N ASP A 48 -0.15 -38.01 -15.49
CA ASP A 48 -0.13 -39.27 -16.25
C ASP A 48 0.84 -40.29 -15.64
N LEU A 49 2.05 -39.86 -15.26
CA LEU A 49 3.03 -40.72 -14.59
C LEU A 49 2.55 -41.20 -13.21
N GLN A 50 1.86 -40.35 -12.45
CA GLN A 50 1.27 -40.74 -11.16
C GLN A 50 0.17 -41.79 -11.33
N ILE A 51 -0.68 -41.63 -12.34
CA ILE A 51 -1.71 -42.61 -12.66
C ILE A 51 -1.07 -43.94 -13.07
N GLU A 52 -0.06 -43.94 -13.94
CA GLU A 52 0.64 -45.17 -14.34
C GLU A 52 1.26 -45.87 -13.12
N ARG A 53 1.90 -45.10 -12.23
CA ARG A 53 2.43 -45.62 -10.96
C ARG A 53 1.36 -46.31 -10.12
N GLU A 54 0.20 -45.69 -9.95
CA GLU A 54 -0.91 -46.29 -9.18
C GLU A 54 -1.41 -47.58 -9.84
N THR A 55 -1.50 -47.61 -11.16
CA THR A 55 -1.94 -48.82 -11.89
C THR A 55 -0.97 -49.99 -11.69
N VAL A 56 0.34 -49.76 -11.74
CA VAL A 56 1.36 -50.80 -11.53
C VAL A 56 1.39 -51.27 -10.07
N VAL A 57 1.21 -50.36 -9.11
CA VAL A 57 1.10 -50.75 -7.69
C VAL A 57 -0.13 -51.63 -7.46
N ARG A 58 -1.24 -51.32 -8.13
CA ARG A 58 -2.44 -52.13 -8.08
C ARG A 58 -2.24 -53.51 -8.71
N SER A 59 -1.58 -53.60 -9.87
CA SER A 59 -1.30 -54.90 -10.52
C SER A 59 -0.46 -55.80 -9.62
N LEU A 60 0.55 -55.26 -8.94
CA LEU A 60 1.34 -56.01 -7.96
C LEU A 60 0.48 -56.55 -6.80
N GLN A 61 -0.48 -55.76 -6.33
CA GLN A 61 -1.40 -56.19 -5.28
C GLN A 61 -2.35 -57.30 -5.77
N ASP A 62 -2.82 -57.20 -7.00
CA ASP A 62 -3.69 -58.20 -7.62
C ASP A 62 -2.93 -59.53 -7.86
N LEU A 63 -1.66 -59.47 -8.29
CA LEU A 63 -0.78 -60.64 -8.43
C LEU A 63 -0.59 -61.40 -7.10
N GLU A 64 -0.37 -60.68 -6.01
CA GLU A 64 -0.24 -61.26 -4.67
C GLU A 64 -1.55 -61.93 -4.22
N MET A 65 -2.70 -61.29 -4.52
CA MET A 65 -4.01 -61.87 -4.25
C MET A 65 -4.23 -63.16 -5.06
N GLU A 66 -3.88 -63.20 -6.34
CA GLU A 66 -4.02 -64.40 -7.18
C GLU A 66 -3.13 -65.56 -6.72
N LEU A 67 -1.91 -65.27 -6.27
CA LEU A 67 -1.03 -66.27 -5.65
C LEU A 67 -1.65 -66.82 -4.35
N SER A 68 -2.16 -65.94 -3.49
CA SER A 68 -2.79 -66.34 -2.22
C SER A 68 -4.04 -67.21 -2.42
N GLN A 69 -4.75 -67.01 -3.54
CA GLN A 69 -5.93 -67.79 -3.94
C GLN A 69 -5.57 -69.09 -4.67
N GLY A 70 -4.28 -69.36 -4.92
CA GLY A 70 -3.82 -70.53 -5.67
C GLY A 70 -4.21 -70.50 -7.15
N ARG A 71 -4.49 -69.31 -7.69
CA ARG A 71 -4.89 -69.11 -9.11
C ARG A 71 -3.70 -68.87 -10.04
N MET A 72 -2.50 -68.72 -9.47
CA MET A 72 -1.26 -68.45 -10.19
C MET A 72 -0.14 -69.35 -9.68
N ASP A 73 0.66 -69.89 -10.60
CA ASP A 73 1.82 -70.70 -10.25
C ASP A 73 2.94 -69.83 -9.65
N PRO A 74 3.63 -70.27 -8.58
CA PRO A 74 4.71 -69.51 -7.94
C PRO A 74 5.82 -69.02 -8.89
N PRO A 75 6.35 -69.82 -9.84
CA PRO A 75 7.39 -69.34 -10.76
C PRO A 75 6.89 -68.26 -11.73
N ASP A 76 5.59 -68.25 -12.05
CA ASP A 76 5.02 -67.24 -12.94
C ASP A 76 4.71 -65.94 -12.20
N HIS A 77 4.29 -66.03 -10.94
CA HIS A 77 4.16 -64.87 -10.04
C HIS A 77 5.50 -64.12 -9.90
N GLU A 78 6.60 -64.81 -9.62
CA GLU A 78 7.92 -64.17 -9.47
C GLU A 78 8.36 -63.45 -10.75
N ARG A 79 8.09 -64.03 -11.93
CA ARG A 79 8.43 -63.42 -13.23
C ARG A 79 7.61 -62.15 -13.51
N LEU A 80 6.30 -62.20 -13.28
CA LEU A 80 5.40 -61.07 -13.49
C LEU A 80 5.71 -59.94 -12.49
N LYS A 81 5.87 -60.29 -11.21
CA LYS A 81 6.26 -59.36 -10.15
C LYS A 81 7.57 -58.66 -10.48
N ALA A 82 8.61 -59.39 -10.89
CA ALA A 82 9.89 -58.80 -11.24
C ALA A 82 9.80 -57.83 -12.44
N THR A 83 8.84 -58.05 -13.35
CA THR A 83 8.60 -57.17 -14.50
C THR A 83 7.92 -55.87 -14.05
N ASP A 84 6.86 -55.97 -13.26
CA ASP A 84 6.12 -54.82 -12.73
C ASP A 84 6.95 -53.99 -11.76
N GLU A 85 7.78 -54.62 -10.91
CA GLU A 85 8.71 -53.92 -10.03
C GLU A 85 9.75 -53.10 -10.81
N ARG A 86 10.33 -53.66 -11.88
CA ARG A 86 11.25 -52.91 -12.76
C ARG A 86 10.55 -51.72 -13.41
N ARG A 87 9.33 -51.91 -13.87
CA ARG A 87 8.52 -50.83 -14.45
C ARG A 87 8.23 -49.75 -13.42
N LEU A 88 7.83 -50.13 -12.21
CA LEU A 88 7.57 -49.22 -11.10
C LEU A 88 8.82 -48.40 -10.75
N LEU A 89 10.00 -49.02 -10.67
CA LEU A 89 11.26 -48.32 -10.43
C LEU A 89 11.55 -47.30 -11.53
N SER A 90 11.32 -47.64 -12.80
CA SER A 90 11.52 -46.70 -13.91
C SER A 90 10.54 -45.50 -13.88
N LEU A 91 9.32 -45.70 -13.39
CA LEU A 91 8.34 -44.63 -13.23
C LEU A 91 8.69 -43.71 -12.04
N LEU A 92 9.16 -44.30 -10.94
CA LEU A 92 9.63 -43.54 -9.78
C LEU A 92 10.85 -42.68 -10.12
N ASP A 93 11.81 -43.23 -10.87
CA ASP A 93 13.01 -42.51 -11.32
C ASP A 93 12.66 -41.30 -12.21
N ARG A 94 11.70 -41.48 -13.13
CA ARG A 94 11.16 -40.38 -13.96
C ARG A 94 10.47 -39.32 -13.11
N LEU A 95 9.61 -39.73 -12.18
CA LEU A 95 8.92 -38.81 -11.27
C LEU A 95 9.91 -38.02 -10.40
N ASP A 96 10.98 -38.65 -9.93
CA ASP A 96 12.02 -37.99 -9.15
C ASP A 96 12.82 -37.02 -10.01
N THR A 97 13.15 -37.40 -11.26
CA THR A 97 13.78 -36.49 -12.24
C THR A 97 12.93 -35.25 -12.48
N PHE A 98 11.62 -35.40 -12.66
CA PHE A 98 10.71 -34.26 -12.81
C PHE A 98 10.66 -33.40 -11.54
N LYS A 99 10.62 -34.03 -10.37
CA LYS A 99 10.62 -33.32 -9.09
C LYS A 99 11.92 -32.56 -8.87
N ASP A 100 13.06 -33.14 -9.21
CA ASP A 100 14.38 -32.51 -9.13
C ASP A 100 14.47 -31.36 -10.12
N VAL A 101 13.99 -31.49 -11.36
CA VAL A 101 13.94 -30.36 -12.31
C VAL A 101 13.07 -29.22 -11.78
N VAL A 102 11.90 -29.52 -11.20
CA VAL A 102 11.07 -28.48 -10.55
C VAL A 102 11.79 -27.88 -9.35
N HIS A 103 12.52 -28.69 -8.56
CA HIS A 103 13.30 -28.23 -7.42
C HIS A 103 14.51 -27.41 -7.83
N ASP A 104 15.17 -27.73 -8.94
CA ASP A 104 16.35 -27.05 -9.48
C ASP A 104 15.94 -25.78 -10.22
N GLU A 105 14.83 -25.80 -10.96
CA GLU A 105 14.21 -24.57 -11.48
C GLU A 105 13.84 -23.65 -10.31
N THR A 106 13.22 -24.16 -9.23
CA THR A 106 12.94 -23.34 -8.03
C THR A 106 14.18 -23.02 -7.18
N SER A 107 15.27 -23.80 -7.24
CA SER A 107 16.50 -23.60 -6.44
C SER A 107 17.54 -22.75 -7.14
N GLU A 108 17.72 -22.86 -8.46
CA GLU A 108 18.45 -21.89 -9.28
C GLU A 108 17.69 -20.56 -9.32
N GLN A 109 16.35 -20.59 -9.37
CA GLN A 109 15.55 -19.39 -9.16
C GLN A 109 15.58 -18.91 -7.70
N GLN A 110 15.90 -19.71 -6.67
CA GLN A 110 16.03 -19.24 -5.28
C GLN A 110 17.46 -18.82 -4.87
N SER A 111 18.52 -19.34 -5.50
CA SER A 111 19.89 -18.84 -5.29
C SER A 111 20.21 -17.59 -6.11
N ALA A 112 19.45 -17.32 -7.19
CA ALA A 112 19.44 -16.01 -7.85
C ALA A 112 18.25 -15.12 -7.42
N ALA A 113 17.17 -15.67 -6.85
CA ALA A 113 16.19 -14.88 -6.11
C ALA A 113 16.61 -14.76 -4.65
N SER A 114 17.51 -13.79 -4.43
CA SER A 114 17.11 -12.79 -3.43
C SER A 114 15.66 -12.45 -3.77
N LYS A 115 14.73 -12.83 -2.87
CA LYS A 115 13.32 -12.46 -2.92
C LYS A 115 13.30 -10.93 -2.93
N ARG A 116 13.57 -10.32 -4.08
CA ARG A 116 13.60 -8.87 -4.28
C ARG A 116 12.13 -8.52 -4.27
N ILE A 117 11.71 -8.14 -3.08
CA ILE A 117 10.36 -7.81 -2.70
C ILE A 117 9.85 -6.77 -3.72
N HIS A 118 9.24 -7.21 -4.82
CA HIS A 118 8.62 -6.33 -5.83
C HIS A 118 7.43 -5.54 -5.25
N TRP A 119 7.08 -5.81 -3.99
CA TRP A 119 6.10 -5.09 -3.20
C TRP A 119 6.73 -3.92 -2.42
N VAL A 120 8.07 -3.83 -2.32
CA VAL A 120 8.76 -2.67 -1.75
C VAL A 120 8.48 -1.40 -2.57
N PRO A 121 8.55 -1.36 -3.91
CA PRO A 121 8.22 -0.14 -4.65
C PRO A 121 6.74 0.24 -4.55
N THR A 122 5.80 -0.71 -4.45
CA THR A 122 4.37 -0.39 -4.29
C THR A 122 4.06 0.12 -2.88
N ILE A 123 4.62 -0.49 -1.84
CA ILE A 123 4.49 -0.04 -0.45
C ILE A 123 5.19 1.32 -0.26
N ALA A 124 6.38 1.50 -0.84
CA ALA A 124 7.11 2.77 -0.80
C ALA A 124 6.34 3.88 -1.54
N SER A 125 5.74 3.59 -2.70
CA SER A 125 4.89 4.56 -3.41
C SER A 125 3.67 4.96 -2.59
N GLY A 126 3.01 4.00 -1.93
CA GLY A 126 1.90 4.28 -1.02
C GLY A 126 2.32 5.17 0.16
N LEU A 127 3.48 4.87 0.77
CA LEU A 127 4.02 5.63 1.90
C LEU A 127 4.42 7.06 1.49
N VAL A 128 4.99 7.25 0.30
CA VAL A 128 5.34 8.57 -0.24
C VAL A 128 4.09 9.42 -0.46
N VAL A 129 3.02 8.85 -1.01
CA VAL A 129 1.74 9.57 -1.20
C VAL A 129 1.13 9.93 0.16
N LEU A 130 1.19 9.03 1.14
CA LEU A 130 0.70 9.28 2.50
C LEU A 130 1.46 10.42 3.18
N LEU A 131 2.80 10.37 3.16
CA LEU A 131 3.66 11.40 3.74
C LEU A 131 3.54 12.74 3.01
N ALA A 132 3.39 12.74 1.68
CA ALA A 132 3.14 13.95 0.91
C ALA A 132 1.78 14.57 1.29
N SER A 133 0.73 13.77 1.45
CA SER A 133 -0.59 14.25 1.90
C SER A 133 -0.53 14.88 3.30
N ILE A 134 0.15 14.23 4.24
CA ILE A 134 0.37 14.75 5.60
C ILE A 134 1.19 16.05 5.55
N GLY A 135 2.25 16.08 4.75
CA GLY A 135 3.12 17.26 4.58
C GLY A 135 2.36 18.47 3.99
N ILE A 136 1.49 18.24 3.00
CA ILE A 136 0.65 19.29 2.39
C ILE A 136 -0.32 19.88 3.41
N TYR A 137 -0.99 19.02 4.19
CA TYR A 137 -1.88 19.48 5.26
C TYR A 137 -1.13 20.26 6.35
N GLY A 138 0.04 19.78 6.78
CA GLY A 138 0.89 20.46 7.75
C GLY A 138 1.36 21.84 7.24
N ALA A 139 1.77 21.94 5.98
CA ALA A 139 2.20 23.21 5.38
C ALA A 139 1.05 24.22 5.24
N LEU A 140 -0.16 23.75 4.90
CA LEU A 140 -1.38 24.58 4.86
C LEU A 140 -1.72 25.13 6.24
N GLN A 141 -1.68 24.28 7.27
CA GLN A 141 -1.92 24.67 8.66
C GLN A 141 -0.87 25.66 9.18
N PHE A 142 0.41 25.45 8.87
CA PHE A 142 1.47 26.36 9.28
C PHE A 142 1.33 27.75 8.63
N LYS A 143 0.92 27.82 7.36
CA LYS A 143 0.61 29.10 6.70
C LYS A 143 -0.63 29.78 7.29
N ALA A 144 -1.65 29.02 7.65
CA ALA A 144 -2.83 29.55 8.35
C ALA A 144 -2.46 30.10 9.74
N ALA A 145 -1.62 29.38 10.49
CA ALA A 145 -1.09 29.81 11.77
C ALA A 145 -0.22 31.07 11.65
N GLN A 146 0.65 31.15 10.63
CA GLN A 146 1.40 32.39 10.36
C GLN A 146 0.49 33.56 10.00
N LYS A 147 -0.58 33.33 9.24
CA LYS A 147 -1.55 34.38 8.90
C LYS A 147 -2.30 34.87 10.15
N LEU A 148 -2.67 33.96 11.05
CA LEU A 148 -3.25 34.30 12.35
C LEU A 148 -2.25 35.05 13.23
N MET A 149 -0.99 34.61 13.32
CA MET A 149 0.07 35.34 14.04
C MET A 149 0.38 36.71 13.42
N ALA A 150 0.30 36.86 12.10
CA ALA A 150 0.49 38.15 11.43
C ALA A 150 -0.67 39.10 11.73
N ILE A 151 -1.91 38.60 11.71
CA ILE A 151 -3.10 39.34 12.15
C ILE A 151 -2.97 39.69 13.64
N GLU A 152 -2.48 38.79 14.48
CA GLU A 152 -2.30 39.01 15.92
C GLU A 152 -1.13 39.94 16.23
N ALA A 153 -0.06 39.95 15.42
CA ALA A 153 1.02 40.93 15.51
C ALA A 153 0.58 42.33 15.04
N GLU A 154 -0.31 42.39 14.05
CA GLU A 154 -0.95 43.64 13.60
C GLU A 154 -1.94 44.18 14.64
N ILE A 155 -2.63 43.29 15.38
CA ILE A 155 -3.48 43.64 16.53
C ILE A 155 -2.65 43.97 17.79
N GLY A 156 -1.51 43.29 17.99
CA GLY A 156 -0.63 43.41 19.16
C GLY A 156 0.31 44.62 19.14
N GLY A 157 0.47 45.28 17.98
CA GLY A 157 1.20 46.54 17.82
C GLY A 157 0.30 47.77 17.62
N GLY A 158 -1.02 47.60 17.54
CA GLY A 158 -2.00 48.69 17.43
C GLY A 158 -2.34 49.30 18.79
N PRO A 159 -2.96 50.51 18.82
CA PRO A 159 -3.46 51.11 20.06
C PRO A 159 -4.30 50.09 20.83
N ASN A 160 -4.06 49.97 22.15
CA ASN A 160 -4.70 48.97 22.98
C ASN A 160 -6.22 49.04 22.78
N PRO A 161 -6.90 47.93 22.41
CA PRO A 161 -8.34 47.90 22.19
C PRO A 161 -9.14 48.50 23.35
N ILE A 162 -8.64 48.38 24.58
CA ILE A 162 -9.22 48.97 25.79
C ILE A 162 -9.17 50.50 25.74
N GLU A 163 -8.05 51.08 25.30
CA GLU A 163 -7.89 52.53 25.17
C GLU A 163 -8.75 53.12 24.03
N MET A 164 -8.93 52.37 22.94
CA MET A 164 -9.82 52.77 21.85
C MET A 164 -11.28 52.82 22.31
N VAL A 165 -11.71 51.83 23.10
CA VAL A 165 -13.05 51.81 23.71
C VAL A 165 -13.19 52.95 24.72
N ALA A 166 -12.18 53.25 25.54
CA ALA A 166 -12.23 54.36 26.49
C ALA A 166 -12.38 55.74 25.79
N LYS A 167 -11.71 55.95 24.65
CA LYS A 167 -11.90 57.16 23.83
C LYS A 167 -13.31 57.24 23.24
N LEU A 168 -13.84 56.10 22.79
CA LEU A 168 -15.20 56.02 22.25
C LEU A 168 -16.26 56.28 23.32
N GLU A 169 -16.06 55.76 24.53
CA GLU A 169 -16.89 56.03 25.70
C GLU A 169 -16.91 57.52 26.05
N ASN A 170 -15.75 58.19 26.03
CA ASN A 170 -15.69 59.64 26.28
C ASN A 170 -16.43 60.43 25.19
N ARG A 171 -16.28 60.05 23.91
CA ARG A 171 -17.02 60.67 22.81
C ARG A 171 -18.53 60.48 22.93
N LEU A 172 -18.98 59.32 23.39
CA LEU A 172 -20.40 59.04 23.66
C LEU A 172 -20.95 59.76 24.89
N LYS A 173 -20.10 60.09 25.87
CA LYS A 173 -20.49 60.97 26.98
C LYS A 173 -20.71 62.41 26.52
N GLU A 174 -19.90 62.88 25.57
CA GLU A 174 -20.01 64.21 24.98
C GLU A 174 -21.15 64.31 23.96
N ASN A 175 -21.41 63.23 23.21
CA ASN A 175 -22.48 63.13 22.23
C ASN A 175 -23.28 61.82 22.40
N PRO A 176 -24.29 61.80 23.28
CA PRO A 176 -25.01 60.58 23.63
C PRO A 176 -25.95 60.07 22.53
N ASP A 177 -26.29 60.88 21.53
CA ASP A 177 -27.23 60.52 20.45
C ASP A 177 -26.51 60.01 19.17
N ASP A 178 -25.20 59.79 19.24
CA ASP A 178 -24.45 59.20 18.13
C ASP A 178 -24.73 57.70 17.99
N LEU A 179 -25.76 57.37 17.22
CA LEU A 179 -26.16 56.00 16.88
C LEU A 179 -25.00 55.18 16.29
N GLN A 180 -24.17 55.78 15.44
CA GLN A 180 -23.03 55.10 14.85
C GLN A 180 -21.95 54.81 15.90
N GLY A 181 -21.71 55.75 16.81
CA GLY A 181 -20.82 55.58 17.96
C GLY A 181 -21.26 54.46 18.91
N GLN A 182 -22.57 54.35 19.16
CA GLN A 182 -23.13 53.31 20.03
C GLN A 182 -22.99 51.91 19.42
N ILE A 183 -23.26 51.74 18.13
CA ILE A 183 -23.07 50.47 17.41
C ILE A 183 -21.59 50.02 17.45
N MET A 184 -20.67 50.96 17.25
CA MET A 184 -19.23 50.68 17.34
C MET A 184 -18.82 50.27 18.75
N ALA A 185 -19.39 50.89 19.79
CA ALA A 185 -19.14 50.51 21.17
C ALA A 185 -19.65 49.09 21.47
N GLY A 186 -20.87 48.76 21.04
CA GLY A 186 -21.45 47.42 21.21
C GLY A 186 -20.61 46.31 20.57
N ARG A 187 -20.12 46.52 19.35
CA ARG A 187 -19.22 45.58 18.65
C ARG A 187 -17.86 45.45 19.34
N SER A 188 -17.32 46.56 19.84
CA SER A 188 -16.03 46.58 20.54
C SER A 188 -16.10 45.89 21.90
N TYR A 189 -17.18 46.09 22.67
CA TYR A 189 -17.41 45.35 23.92
C TYR A 189 -17.58 43.85 23.68
N GLN A 190 -18.26 43.45 22.60
CA GLN A 190 -18.40 42.04 22.24
C GLN A 190 -17.05 41.41 21.88
N ALA A 191 -16.20 42.11 21.12
CA ALA A 191 -14.85 41.65 20.78
C ALA A 191 -13.94 41.50 22.03
N LEU A 192 -14.19 42.31 23.07
CA LEU A 192 -13.48 42.25 24.36
C LEU A 192 -14.15 41.32 25.40
N ASN A 193 -15.15 40.54 24.99
CA ASN A 193 -15.91 39.63 25.86
C ASN A 193 -16.60 40.34 27.06
N ARG A 194 -16.88 41.64 26.94
CA ARG A 194 -17.60 42.50 27.91
C ARG A 194 -19.09 42.51 27.62
N ILE A 195 -19.72 41.35 27.79
CA ILE A 195 -21.12 41.10 27.43
C ILE A 195 -22.14 42.04 28.12
N PRO A 196 -22.03 42.40 29.41
CA PRO A 196 -23.05 43.25 30.03
C PRO A 196 -23.04 44.69 29.51
N GLU A 197 -21.87 45.24 29.16
CA GLU A 197 -21.74 46.57 28.55
C GLU A 197 -22.14 46.56 27.08
N ALA A 198 -21.83 45.48 26.35
CA ALA A 198 -22.34 45.28 24.99
C ALA A 198 -23.86 45.32 24.97
N LYS A 199 -24.53 44.60 25.88
CA LYS A 199 -25.99 44.57 25.99
C LYS A 199 -26.57 45.98 26.18
N LYS A 200 -26.01 46.77 27.11
CA LYS A 200 -26.44 48.16 27.34
C LYS A 200 -26.27 49.06 26.11
N ALA A 201 -25.23 48.82 25.31
CA ALA A 201 -25.00 49.55 24.08
C ALA A 201 -25.99 49.17 22.96
N TRP A 202 -26.59 47.99 23.02
CA TRP A 202 -27.61 47.50 22.06
C TRP A 202 -29.06 47.76 22.51
N GLU A 203 -29.29 48.07 23.78
CA GLU A 203 -30.62 48.28 24.37
C GLU A 203 -31.16 49.71 24.20
N LYS A 204 -30.34 50.65 23.69
CA LYS A 204 -30.74 52.01 23.33
C LYS A 204 -31.12 52.09 21.85
#